data_AF-A0A9X9QP52-F1
#
_entry.id   AF-A0A9X9QP52-F1
#
_cell.length_a   1.000
_cell.length_b   1.000
_cell.length_c   1.000
_cell.angle_alpha   90.00
_cell.angle_beta   90.00
_cell.angle_gamma   90.00
#
_symmetry.space_group_name_H-M   'P 1'
#
loop_
_entity.id
_entity.type
_entity.pdbx_description
1 polymer ?
#
loop_
_entity_poly.entity_id
_entity_poly.type
_entity_poly.pdbx_seq_one_letter_code
_entity_poly.pdbx_strand_id
1 'polypeptide(L)'
;MAIYEARGFSSYLYPYKGPLEPFDYIAQFKPLKPPEDIDIEEYKRTQAPYCLSGKVTAEKNGSYKRNNASLVYRDLIFLDYDEIETGVNLPKIVSQTLWEYSYIIYPTIKHTPEKPRYRLVVKPSDVMTEAAYKQVVKEIADKIGLPFDLASLTWSQLQGLPVTTGDPEDYQRYVNRGLDYPVPKNGSTPNRQVVTTYTPRPRSQRSITMRVIDTLFNGFGDEGGRNMALTRFIGLLFNKWVDCDLETAYELVQIANSVTTKPLPIDEIDRTFTSIARAEYRKRG
;
A
#
# COMPACT_ATOMS: atom_id res chain seq x y z
N MET A 1 -16.98 -8.58 -10.91
CA MET A 1 -16.73 -8.65 -9.46
C MET A 1 -18.07 -8.46 -8.75
N ALA A 2 -18.19 -8.56 -7.41
CA ALA A 2 -19.49 -8.44 -6.75
C ALA A 2 -19.45 -7.46 -5.57
N ILE A 3 -20.53 -6.70 -5.40
CA ILE A 3 -20.73 -5.85 -4.24
C ILE A 3 -22.13 -6.06 -3.69
N TYR A 4 -22.23 -6.11 -2.37
CA TYR A 4 -23.48 -6.28 -1.65
C TYR A 4 -23.76 -5.03 -0.83
N GLU A 5 -25.03 -4.63 -0.81
CA GLU A 5 -25.55 -3.51 -0.04
C GLU A 5 -26.15 -4.00 1.27
N ALA A 6 -26.03 -3.18 2.31
CA ALA A 6 -26.69 -3.35 3.59
C ALA A 6 -27.16 -2.00 4.12
N ARG A 7 -28.19 -2.02 4.97
CA ARG A 7 -28.65 -0.86 5.73
C ARG A 7 -28.42 -1.10 7.21
N GLY A 8 -27.83 -0.12 7.87
CA GLY A 8 -27.44 -0.25 9.26
C GLY A 8 -26.43 -1.36 9.51
N PHE A 9 -26.29 -1.78 10.77
CA PHE A 9 -25.42 -2.90 11.16
C PHE A 9 -26.07 -4.27 10.90
N SER A 10 -26.71 -4.43 9.75
CA SER A 10 -27.37 -5.66 9.36
C SER A 10 -26.35 -6.77 9.08
N SER A 11 -26.73 -8.02 9.40
CA SER A 11 -26.03 -9.19 8.91
C SER A 11 -26.47 -9.59 7.50
N TYR A 12 -27.65 -9.16 7.06
CA TYR A 12 -28.19 -9.48 5.74
C TYR A 12 -27.60 -8.55 4.67
N LEU A 13 -27.32 -9.16 3.53
CA LEU A 13 -26.68 -8.53 2.38
C LEU A 13 -27.61 -8.64 1.17
N TYR A 14 -27.65 -7.59 0.36
CA TYR A 14 -28.44 -7.52 -0.86
C TYR A 14 -27.49 -7.32 -2.04
N PRO A 15 -27.40 -8.27 -2.99
CA PRO A 15 -26.52 -8.11 -4.14
C PRO A 15 -26.90 -6.85 -4.93
N TYR A 16 -25.93 -5.99 -5.22
CA TYR A 16 -26.13 -4.92 -6.18
C TYR A 16 -26.35 -5.52 -7.57
N LYS A 17 -27.40 -5.06 -8.27
CA LYS A 17 -27.80 -5.58 -9.59
C LYS A 17 -27.60 -4.58 -10.73
N GLY A 18 -26.99 -3.43 -10.45
CA GLY A 18 -26.73 -2.43 -11.48
C GLY A 18 -25.50 -2.75 -12.33
N PRO A 19 -25.20 -1.92 -13.33
CA PRO A 19 -24.21 -2.23 -14.37
C PRO A 19 -22.75 -1.88 -13.98
N LEU A 20 -22.54 -1.27 -12.81
CA LEU A 20 -21.23 -0.78 -12.40
C LEU A 20 -20.42 -1.89 -11.72
N GLU A 21 -19.15 -2.00 -12.08
CA GLU A 21 -18.19 -2.80 -11.29
C GLU A 21 -18.00 -2.16 -9.90
N PRO A 22 -17.58 -2.91 -8.87
CA PRO A 22 -17.54 -2.43 -7.49
C PRO A 22 -16.78 -1.11 -7.29
N PHE A 23 -15.63 -0.93 -7.94
CA PHE A 23 -14.87 0.32 -7.83
C PHE A 23 -15.65 1.51 -8.39
N ASP A 24 -16.26 1.35 -9.57
CA ASP A 24 -17.07 2.39 -10.21
C ASP A 24 -18.38 2.66 -9.46
N TYR A 25 -18.97 1.64 -8.85
CA TYR A 25 -20.10 1.78 -7.95
C TYR A 25 -19.76 2.74 -6.80
N ILE A 26 -18.62 2.54 -6.12
CA ILE A 26 -18.18 3.44 -5.04
C ILE A 26 -17.83 4.83 -5.58
N ALA A 27 -17.14 4.90 -6.72
CA ALA A 27 -16.69 6.16 -7.33
C ALA A 27 -17.86 7.04 -7.78
N GLN A 28 -18.99 6.44 -8.15
CA GLN A 28 -20.19 7.14 -8.62
C GLN A 28 -21.31 7.21 -7.57
N PHE A 29 -21.12 6.59 -6.40
CA PHE A 29 -22.12 6.59 -5.33
C PHE A 29 -22.45 8.04 -4.93
N LYS A 30 -23.72 8.41 -4.99
CA LYS A 30 -24.15 9.75 -4.56
C LYS A 30 -24.22 9.79 -3.03
N PRO A 31 -23.55 10.74 -2.35
CA PRO A 31 -23.58 10.80 -0.91
C PRO A 31 -25.02 10.96 -0.41
N LEU A 32 -25.40 10.13 0.57
CA LEU A 32 -26.72 10.28 1.22
C LEU A 32 -26.63 11.27 2.37
N LYS A 33 -27.76 11.89 2.69
CA LYS A 33 -27.91 12.73 3.88
C LYS A 33 -28.78 12.01 4.91
N PRO A 34 -28.38 11.93 6.19
CA PRO A 34 -29.25 11.43 7.24
C PRO A 34 -30.52 12.31 7.35
N PRO A 35 -31.65 11.75 7.82
CA PRO A 35 -32.80 12.54 8.27
C PRO A 35 -32.40 13.60 9.30
N GLU A 36 -33.11 14.73 9.37
CA GLU A 36 -32.71 15.87 10.23
C GLU A 36 -32.80 15.55 11.73
N ASP A 37 -33.79 14.73 12.15
CA ASP A 37 -34.09 14.48 13.56
C ASP A 37 -33.50 13.19 14.13
N ILE A 38 -32.67 12.47 13.38
CA ILE A 38 -32.09 11.20 13.85
C ILE A 38 -30.68 11.40 14.41
N ASP A 39 -30.42 10.79 15.56
CA ASP A 39 -29.06 10.72 16.08
C ASP A 39 -28.14 9.95 15.12
N ILE A 40 -26.89 10.42 14.96
CA ILE A 40 -25.94 9.85 14.00
C ILE A 40 -25.63 8.37 14.32
N GLU A 41 -25.53 7.99 15.60
CA GLU A 41 -25.28 6.59 15.97
C GLU A 41 -26.52 5.72 15.73
N GLU A 42 -27.71 6.26 15.97
CA GLU A 42 -28.95 5.57 15.60
C GLU A 42 -29.05 5.37 14.09
N TYR A 43 -28.78 6.41 13.29
CA TYR A 43 -28.77 6.33 11.83
C TYR A 43 -27.77 5.29 11.34
N LYS A 44 -26.53 5.29 11.85
CA LYS A 44 -25.52 4.28 11.53
C LYS A 44 -25.97 2.86 11.85
N ARG A 45 -26.66 2.66 12.96
CA ARG A 45 -27.13 1.33 13.37
C ARG A 45 -28.29 0.82 12.52
N THR A 46 -29.15 1.71 12.03
CA THR A 46 -30.47 1.34 11.49
C THR A 46 -30.66 1.59 9.99
N GLN A 47 -30.11 2.68 9.45
CA GLN A 47 -30.48 3.20 8.14
C GLN A 47 -29.29 3.45 7.20
N ALA A 48 -28.12 3.76 7.76
CA ALA A 48 -26.98 4.18 6.95
C ALA A 48 -26.60 3.12 5.90
N PRO A 49 -26.21 3.56 4.69
CA PRO A 49 -25.81 2.65 3.63
C PRO A 49 -24.42 2.07 3.92
N TYR A 50 -24.32 0.75 3.83
CA TYR A 50 -23.07 0.01 3.93
C TYR A 50 -22.91 -0.91 2.72
N CYS A 51 -21.66 -1.28 2.43
CA CYS A 51 -21.35 -2.29 1.44
C CYS A 51 -20.39 -3.36 1.97
N LEU A 52 -20.41 -4.51 1.30
CA LEU A 52 -19.37 -5.53 1.36
C LEU A 52 -18.96 -5.89 -0.08
N SER A 53 -17.70 -5.64 -0.44
CA SER A 53 -17.16 -5.95 -1.76
C SER A 53 -16.46 -7.30 -1.74
N GLY A 54 -16.84 -8.20 -2.65
CA GLY A 54 -16.36 -9.58 -2.69
C GLY A 54 -17.46 -10.55 -3.07
N LYS A 55 -17.19 -11.86 -2.96
CA LYS A 55 -18.20 -12.91 -3.17
C LYS A 55 -18.65 -13.51 -1.85
N VAL A 56 -19.95 -13.54 -1.62
CA VAL A 56 -20.58 -14.18 -0.47
C VAL A 56 -21.36 -15.40 -0.94
N THR A 57 -21.20 -16.52 -0.24
CA THR A 57 -21.97 -17.74 -0.48
C THR A 57 -23.43 -17.52 -0.07
N ALA A 58 -24.37 -17.83 -0.97
CA ALA A 58 -25.80 -17.77 -0.66
C ALA A 58 -26.18 -18.89 0.32
N GLU A 59 -27.10 -18.59 1.23
CA GLU A 59 -27.78 -19.59 2.04
C GLU A 59 -28.72 -20.46 1.16
N LYS A 60 -29.18 -21.60 1.70
CA LYS A 60 -30.09 -22.52 0.97
C LYS A 60 -31.38 -21.84 0.48
N ASN A 61 -31.85 -20.82 1.20
CA ASN A 61 -33.03 -20.03 0.86
C ASN A 61 -32.72 -18.90 -0.16
N GLY A 62 -31.50 -18.80 -0.68
CA GLY A 62 -31.05 -17.77 -1.62
C GLY A 62 -30.70 -16.43 -0.99
N SER A 63 -30.85 -16.26 0.33
CA SER A 63 -30.45 -15.04 1.03
C SER A 63 -28.94 -14.99 1.24
N TYR A 64 -28.39 -13.79 1.40
CA TYR A 64 -26.97 -13.59 1.70
C TYR A 64 -26.83 -13.03 3.10
N LYS A 65 -25.98 -13.65 3.91
CA LYS A 65 -25.69 -13.21 5.28
C LYS A 65 -24.20 -13.10 5.47
N ARG A 66 -23.71 -11.94 5.92
CA ARG A 66 -22.30 -11.70 6.19
C ARG A 66 -21.87 -12.47 7.45
N ASN A 67 -20.79 -13.20 7.30
CA ASN A 67 -19.93 -13.72 8.36
C ASN A 67 -18.61 -14.17 7.72
N ASN A 68 -17.59 -14.46 8.54
CA ASN A 68 -16.26 -14.81 8.01
C ASN A 68 -16.28 -16.08 7.15
N ALA A 69 -17.13 -17.07 7.44
CA ALA A 69 -17.22 -18.31 6.67
C ALA A 69 -17.96 -18.14 5.33
N SER A 70 -18.91 -17.21 5.27
CA SER A 70 -19.70 -16.93 4.06
C SER A 70 -18.95 -16.10 3.02
N LEU A 71 -18.00 -15.25 3.45
CA LEU A 71 -17.24 -14.37 2.58
C LEU A 71 -16.06 -15.13 1.95
N VAL A 72 -16.20 -15.46 0.68
CA VAL A 72 -15.27 -16.30 -0.09
C VAL A 72 -14.01 -15.54 -0.44
N TYR A 73 -14.16 -14.32 -0.94
CA TYR A 73 -13.05 -13.42 -1.26
C TYR A 73 -13.53 -11.97 -1.20
N ARG A 74 -12.58 -11.03 -1.11
CA ARG A 74 -12.80 -9.58 -1.30
C ARG A 74 -12.18 -9.13 -2.61
N ASP A 75 -12.78 -8.12 -3.22
CA ASP A 75 -12.35 -7.56 -4.50
C ASP A 75 -12.22 -6.02 -4.49
N LEU A 76 -12.28 -5.43 -3.29
CA LEU A 76 -11.84 -4.05 -2.98
C LEU A 76 -11.14 -4.05 -1.61
N ILE A 77 -10.20 -3.12 -1.44
CA ILE A 77 -9.48 -2.88 -0.18
C ILE A 77 -10.03 -1.62 0.47
N PHE A 78 -10.34 -1.68 1.77
CA PHE A 78 -10.85 -0.54 2.53
C PHE A 78 -9.96 -0.25 3.72
N LEU A 79 -9.61 1.02 3.92
CA LEU A 79 -8.91 1.52 5.10
C LEU A 79 -9.66 2.72 5.66
N ASP A 80 -9.95 2.68 6.96
CA ASP A 80 -10.57 3.77 7.69
C ASP A 80 -9.52 4.57 8.44
N TYR A 81 -9.50 5.89 8.21
CA TYR A 81 -8.63 6.84 8.89
C TYR A 81 -9.49 7.78 9.73
N ASP A 82 -9.64 7.45 11.01
CA ASP A 82 -10.52 8.15 11.96
C ASP A 82 -9.76 9.05 12.95
N GLU A 83 -8.44 8.88 13.06
CA GLU A 83 -7.54 9.59 13.98
C GLU A 83 -6.48 10.39 13.20
N ILE A 84 -6.93 11.29 12.33
CA ILE A 84 -6.05 12.18 11.58
C ILE A 84 -5.83 13.46 12.39
N GLU A 85 -4.57 13.83 12.62
CA GLU A 85 -4.23 15.09 13.27
C GLU A 85 -4.71 16.30 12.44
N THR A 86 -5.16 17.34 13.12
CA THR A 86 -5.61 18.57 12.47
C THR A 86 -4.49 19.16 11.61
N GLY A 87 -4.78 19.45 10.33
CA GLY A 87 -3.81 19.97 9.36
C GLY A 87 -3.11 18.89 8.53
N VAL A 88 -3.20 17.61 8.90
CA VAL A 88 -2.74 16.50 8.05
C VAL A 88 -3.69 16.32 6.87
N ASN A 89 -3.15 16.41 5.66
CA ASN A 89 -3.92 16.27 4.43
C ASN A 89 -3.78 14.84 3.88
N LEU A 90 -4.64 13.93 4.36
CA LEU A 90 -4.67 12.55 3.88
C LEU A 90 -4.80 12.44 2.35
N PRO A 91 -5.71 13.15 1.65
CA PRO A 91 -5.79 13.10 0.19
C PRO A 91 -4.46 13.38 -0.51
N LYS A 92 -3.72 14.40 -0.04
CA LYS A 92 -2.41 14.73 -0.59
C LYS A 92 -1.39 13.61 -0.36
N ILE A 93 -1.29 13.09 0.87
CA ILE A 93 -0.36 12.00 1.22
C ILE A 93 -0.64 10.77 0.34
N VAL A 94 -1.90 10.32 0.29
CA VAL A 94 -2.29 9.17 -0.54
C VAL A 94 -2.00 9.43 -2.02
N SER A 95 -2.24 10.65 -2.51
CA SER A 95 -1.96 10.98 -3.92
C SER A 95 -0.47 10.92 -4.27
N GLN A 96 0.42 11.13 -3.30
CA GLN A 96 1.87 11.03 -3.49
C GLN A 96 2.35 9.58 -3.35
N THR A 97 1.81 8.85 -2.38
CA THR A 97 2.20 7.47 -2.07
C THR A 97 1.64 6.46 -3.08
N LEU A 98 0.39 6.63 -3.50
CA LEU A 98 -0.34 5.69 -4.36
C LEU A 98 -0.68 6.30 -5.74
N TRP A 99 0.14 7.26 -6.21
CA TRP A 99 -0.12 8.05 -7.42
C TRP A 99 -0.41 7.21 -8.67
N GLU A 100 0.24 6.05 -8.80
CA GLU A 100 0.10 5.16 -9.95
C GLU A 100 -1.13 4.25 -9.88
N TYR A 101 -1.80 4.13 -8.72
CA TYR A 101 -2.85 3.15 -8.48
C TYR A 101 -4.26 3.75 -8.47
N SER A 102 -5.25 2.94 -8.83
CA SER A 102 -6.66 3.28 -8.72
C SER A 102 -7.11 3.29 -7.27
N TYR A 103 -7.53 4.46 -6.78
CA TYR A 103 -8.05 4.64 -5.42
C TYR A 103 -9.16 5.68 -5.35
N ILE A 104 -9.93 5.63 -4.26
CA ILE A 104 -10.98 6.59 -3.92
C ILE A 104 -10.78 7.01 -2.47
N ILE A 105 -10.88 8.31 -2.20
CA ILE A 105 -10.88 8.86 -0.83
C ILE A 105 -12.17 9.65 -0.65
N TYR A 106 -12.90 9.38 0.43
CA TYR A 106 -14.09 10.14 0.76
C TYR A 106 -14.29 10.34 2.27
N PRO A 107 -14.86 11.49 2.71
CA PRO A 107 -15.17 11.75 4.11
C PRO A 107 -16.15 10.73 4.70
N THR A 108 -15.97 10.32 5.97
CA THR A 108 -16.99 9.52 6.67
C THR A 108 -18.08 10.43 7.27
N ILE A 109 -19.22 9.88 7.70
CA ILE A 109 -20.34 10.64 8.29
C ILE A 109 -19.96 11.52 9.49
N LYS A 110 -18.88 11.16 10.20
CA LYS A 110 -18.36 11.91 11.36
C LYS A 110 -17.22 12.87 11.01
N HIS A 111 -16.92 13.03 9.73
CA HIS A 111 -15.89 13.94 9.28
C HIS A 111 -16.23 15.39 9.67
N THR A 112 -15.23 16.09 10.20
CA THR A 112 -15.25 17.55 10.41
C THR A 112 -13.88 18.11 10.05
N PRO A 113 -13.75 19.40 9.70
CA PRO A 113 -12.45 20.02 9.47
C PRO A 113 -11.49 19.88 10.67
N GLU A 114 -12.00 19.93 11.89
CA GLU A 114 -11.22 19.85 13.13
C GLU A 114 -10.83 18.41 13.49
N LYS A 115 -11.70 17.44 13.16
CA LYS A 115 -11.46 16.00 13.32
C LYS A 115 -11.65 15.29 11.97
N PRO A 116 -10.66 15.38 11.07
CA PRO A 116 -10.78 14.78 9.75
C PRO A 116 -10.91 13.27 9.85
N ARG A 117 -11.90 12.72 9.14
CA ARG A 117 -12.10 11.28 9.00
C ARG A 117 -12.35 10.91 7.55
N TYR A 118 -11.65 9.90 7.05
CA TYR A 118 -11.76 9.49 5.66
C TYR A 118 -11.74 7.98 5.54
N ARG A 119 -12.36 7.49 4.48
CA ARG A 119 -12.21 6.13 4.02
C ARG A 119 -11.43 6.13 2.71
N LEU A 120 -10.39 5.31 2.66
CA LEU A 120 -9.62 5.00 1.46
C LEU A 120 -10.12 3.67 0.90
N VAL A 121 -10.42 3.65 -0.39
CA VAL A 121 -10.75 2.44 -1.16
C VAL A 121 -9.72 2.25 -2.24
N VAL A 122 -9.06 1.10 -2.28
CA VAL A 122 -8.05 0.78 -3.31
C VAL A 122 -8.55 -0.38 -4.17
N LYS A 123 -8.40 -0.25 -5.48
CA LYS A 123 -8.77 -1.30 -6.43
C LYS A 123 -7.63 -2.32 -6.56
N PRO A 124 -7.81 -3.59 -6.15
CA PRO A 124 -6.79 -4.62 -6.27
C PRO A 124 -6.73 -5.20 -7.69
N SER A 125 -5.59 -5.79 -8.06
CA SER A 125 -5.37 -6.45 -9.35
C SER A 125 -6.05 -7.80 -9.49
N ASP A 126 -6.49 -8.39 -8.37
CA ASP A 126 -7.18 -9.67 -8.30
C ASP A 126 -7.98 -9.76 -6.99
N VAL A 127 -8.80 -10.80 -6.85
CA VAL A 127 -9.55 -11.09 -5.63
C VAL A 127 -8.62 -11.65 -4.54
N MET A 128 -8.92 -11.36 -3.27
CA MET A 128 -8.09 -11.75 -2.13
C MET A 128 -8.81 -12.70 -1.19
N THR A 129 -8.06 -13.63 -0.60
CA THR A 129 -8.43 -14.35 0.64
C THR A 129 -8.29 -13.45 1.86
N GLU A 130 -8.81 -13.89 3.02
CA GLU A 130 -8.67 -13.15 4.29
C GLU A 130 -7.21 -12.84 4.65
N ALA A 131 -6.32 -13.81 4.50
CA ALA A 131 -4.90 -13.64 4.81
C ALA A 131 -4.24 -12.61 3.89
N ALA A 132 -4.44 -12.72 2.57
CA ALA A 132 -3.91 -11.78 1.60
C ALA A 132 -4.48 -10.37 1.82
N TYR A 133 -5.78 -10.24 2.08
CA TYR A 133 -6.41 -8.96 2.37
C TYR A 133 -5.79 -8.26 3.58
N LYS A 134 -5.64 -8.97 4.71
CA LYS A 134 -5.02 -8.40 5.92
C LYS A 134 -3.58 -7.98 5.69
N GLN A 135 -2.82 -8.75 4.90
CA GLN A 135 -1.45 -8.42 4.54
C GLN A 135 -1.40 -7.14 3.69
N VAL A 136 -2.22 -7.06 2.65
CA VAL A 136 -2.25 -5.92 1.72
C VAL A 136 -2.74 -4.65 2.41
N VAL A 137 -3.74 -4.74 3.30
CA VAL A 137 -4.18 -3.59 4.12
C VAL A 137 -3.02 -3.03 4.94
N LYS A 138 -2.24 -3.89 5.60
CA LYS A 138 -1.06 -3.45 6.37
C LYS A 138 0.01 -2.83 5.48
N GLU A 139 0.33 -3.46 4.35
CA GLU A 139 1.30 -2.94 3.39
C GLU A 139 0.93 -1.54 2.90
N ILE A 140 -0.35 -1.31 2.56
CA ILE A 140 -0.84 0.01 2.14
C ILE A 140 -0.78 1.00 3.31
N ALA A 141 -1.19 0.60 4.51
CA ALA A 141 -1.12 1.45 5.69
C ALA A 141 0.32 1.87 6.01
N ASP A 142 1.27 0.94 5.95
CA ASP A 142 2.70 1.18 6.19
C ASP A 142 3.27 2.17 5.15
N LYS A 143 2.89 2.03 3.87
CA LYS A 143 3.27 2.97 2.81
C LYS A 143 2.71 4.38 3.05
N ILE A 144 1.49 4.49 3.56
CA ILE A 144 0.83 5.78 3.86
C ILE A 144 1.44 6.42 5.11
N GLY A 145 1.86 5.61 6.10
CA GLY A 145 2.56 6.07 7.29
C GLY A 145 1.67 6.82 8.29
N LEU A 146 0.35 6.61 8.24
CA LEU A 146 -0.62 7.20 9.17
C LEU A 146 -1.37 6.11 9.94
N PRO A 147 -1.78 6.37 11.19
CA PRO A 147 -2.60 5.44 11.95
C PRO A 147 -3.95 5.23 11.25
N PHE A 148 -4.39 3.98 11.19
CA PHE A 148 -5.67 3.57 10.62
C PHE A 148 -6.44 2.73 11.63
N ASP A 149 -7.77 2.67 11.50
CA ASP A 149 -8.62 1.86 12.36
C ASP A 149 -8.40 0.37 12.06
N LEU A 150 -7.95 -0.37 13.09
CA LEU A 150 -7.72 -1.82 13.03
C LEU A 150 -8.98 -2.61 12.67
N ALA A 151 -10.18 -2.07 12.85
CA ALA A 151 -11.41 -2.66 12.34
C ALA A 151 -11.36 -2.90 10.82
N SER A 152 -10.54 -2.16 10.07
CA SER A 152 -10.25 -2.37 8.65
C SER A 152 -9.69 -3.77 8.35
N LEU A 153 -9.07 -4.44 9.33
CA LEU A 153 -8.56 -5.81 9.22
C LEU A 153 -9.63 -6.89 9.44
N THR A 154 -10.84 -6.51 9.87
CA THR A 154 -11.92 -7.47 10.14
C THR A 154 -12.52 -7.98 8.83
N TRP A 155 -12.40 -9.28 8.57
CA TRP A 155 -12.65 -9.87 7.26
C TRP A 155 -14.03 -9.59 6.68
N SER A 156 -15.10 -9.83 7.44
CA SER A 156 -16.47 -9.61 6.96
C SER A 156 -17.03 -8.23 7.33
N GLN A 157 -16.20 -7.27 7.73
CA GLN A 157 -16.63 -5.94 8.17
C GLN A 157 -17.32 -5.14 7.06
N LEU A 158 -18.52 -4.63 7.37
CA LEU A 158 -19.24 -3.69 6.50
C LEU A 158 -18.50 -2.36 6.41
N GLN A 159 -18.52 -1.77 5.23
CA GLN A 159 -17.86 -0.51 4.91
C GLN A 159 -18.93 0.54 4.66
N GLY A 160 -18.88 1.65 5.39
CA GLY A 160 -19.88 2.71 5.19
C GLY A 160 -19.74 3.33 3.81
N LEU A 161 -20.85 3.50 3.11
CA LEU A 161 -20.88 4.24 1.86
C LEU A 161 -20.88 5.76 2.14
N PRO A 162 -20.59 6.60 1.13
CA PRO A 162 -20.60 8.06 1.28
C PRO A 162 -21.89 8.58 1.92
N VAL A 163 -21.74 9.26 3.06
CA VAL A 163 -22.80 9.96 3.78
C VAL A 163 -22.23 11.26 4.32
N THR A 164 -23.01 12.34 4.24
CA THR A 164 -22.64 13.66 4.76
C THR A 164 -23.74 14.25 5.62
N THR A 165 -23.38 14.98 6.67
CA THR A 165 -24.30 15.82 7.45
C THR A 165 -24.44 17.23 6.85
N GLY A 166 -23.51 17.63 5.98
CA GLY A 166 -23.54 18.89 5.25
C GLY A 166 -24.38 18.84 3.96
N ASP A 167 -24.05 19.71 3.01
CA ASP A 167 -24.62 19.67 1.66
C ASP A 167 -23.99 18.52 0.83
N PRO A 168 -24.78 17.60 0.26
CA PRO A 168 -24.29 16.59 -0.68
C PRO A 168 -23.53 17.16 -1.89
N GLU A 169 -23.84 18.36 -2.36
CA GLU A 169 -23.16 18.98 -3.50
C GLU A 169 -21.74 19.46 -3.16
N ASP A 170 -21.50 19.81 -1.88
CA ASP A 170 -20.18 20.19 -1.37
C ASP A 170 -19.32 18.97 -0.97
N TYR A 171 -19.84 17.75 -1.15
CA TYR A 171 -19.16 16.54 -0.69
C TYR A 171 -17.93 16.22 -1.54
N GLN A 172 -16.76 16.58 -1.02
CA GLN A 172 -15.49 16.39 -1.71
C GLN A 172 -15.00 14.93 -1.63
N ARG A 173 -15.13 14.21 -2.74
CA ARG A 173 -14.49 12.91 -2.98
C ARG A 173 -13.32 13.05 -3.95
N TYR A 174 -12.28 12.25 -3.76
CA TYR A 174 -11.13 12.15 -4.65
C TYR A 174 -11.14 10.78 -5.32
N VAL A 175 -10.98 10.74 -6.64
CA VAL A 175 -10.92 9.50 -7.42
C VAL A 175 -9.69 9.56 -8.31
N ASN A 176 -8.74 8.67 -8.09
CA ASN A 176 -7.61 8.45 -8.98
C ASN A 176 -7.87 7.19 -9.80
N ARG A 177 -7.64 7.26 -11.11
CA ARG A 177 -7.76 6.12 -12.02
C ARG A 177 -6.38 5.82 -12.60
N GLY A 178 -5.76 4.79 -12.04
CA GLY A 178 -4.45 4.28 -12.43
C GLY A 178 -4.46 2.76 -12.57
N LEU A 179 -3.33 2.13 -12.30
CA LEU A 179 -3.16 0.68 -12.27
C LEU A 179 -3.94 0.05 -11.10
N ASP A 180 -4.28 -1.22 -11.24
CA ASP A 180 -4.83 -1.97 -10.12
C ASP A 180 -3.71 -2.36 -9.15
N TYR A 181 -3.95 -2.24 -7.84
CA TYR A 181 -2.94 -2.48 -6.80
C TYR A 181 -2.53 -3.95 -6.77
N PRO A 182 -1.24 -4.29 -6.85
CA PRO A 182 -0.80 -5.68 -6.92
C PRO A 182 -1.16 -6.44 -5.64
N VAL A 183 -1.81 -7.59 -5.79
CA VAL A 183 -2.11 -8.48 -4.66
C VAL A 183 -1.48 -9.87 -4.84
N PRO A 184 -1.10 -10.56 -3.74
CA PRO A 184 -0.60 -11.93 -3.82
C PRO A 184 -1.64 -12.85 -4.46
N LYS A 185 -1.25 -13.63 -5.47
CA LYS A 185 -2.16 -14.59 -6.11
C LYS A 185 -2.55 -15.70 -5.12
N ASN A 186 -3.84 -15.99 -5.01
CA ASN A 186 -4.39 -17.03 -4.14
C ASN A 186 -3.74 -18.39 -4.48
N GLY A 187 -3.07 -19.01 -3.51
CA GLY A 187 -2.35 -20.28 -3.69
C GLY A 187 -0.82 -20.16 -3.82
N SER A 188 -0.29 -18.94 -3.86
CA SER A 188 1.12 -18.69 -3.59
C SER A 188 1.22 -17.76 -2.40
N THR A 189 1.56 -18.29 -1.23
CA THR A 189 2.67 -17.66 -0.50
C THR A 189 3.85 -17.75 -1.45
N PRO A 190 4.32 -16.66 -2.06
CA PRO A 190 5.71 -16.64 -2.38
C PRO A 190 6.37 -16.38 -1.03
N ASN A 191 6.71 -17.46 -0.31
CA ASN A 191 8.10 -17.52 0.13
C ASN A 191 8.95 -17.76 -1.13
N ARG A 192 8.78 -16.89 -2.13
CA ARG A 192 9.62 -16.79 -3.29
C ARG A 192 10.63 -15.80 -2.78
N GLN A 193 11.73 -16.34 -2.26
CA GLN A 193 13.00 -15.78 -2.69
C GLN A 193 12.83 -15.59 -4.20
N VAL A 194 12.60 -14.35 -4.62
CA VAL A 194 12.63 -14.02 -6.03
C VAL A 194 14.08 -14.25 -6.39
N VAL A 195 14.41 -15.48 -6.80
CA VAL A 195 15.59 -15.74 -7.61
C VAL A 195 15.24 -15.14 -8.97
N THR A 196 15.23 -13.81 -9.03
CA THR A 196 15.45 -13.08 -10.26
C THR A 196 16.89 -13.39 -10.59
N THR A 197 17.12 -14.20 -11.61
CA THR A 197 18.42 -14.26 -12.28
C THR A 197 18.62 -12.92 -12.96
N TYR A 198 19.09 -11.96 -12.17
CA TYR A 198 19.60 -10.70 -12.69
C TYR A 198 20.77 -11.03 -13.60
N THR A 199 20.58 -10.90 -14.93
CA THR A 199 21.65 -11.11 -15.89
C THR A 199 22.24 -9.73 -16.23
N PRO A 200 23.47 -9.41 -15.77
CA PRO A 200 24.05 -8.10 -16.00
C PRO A 200 24.28 -7.88 -17.51
N ARG A 201 23.88 -6.73 -18.05
CA ARG A 201 24.20 -6.35 -19.45
C ARG A 201 25.72 -6.21 -19.64
N PRO A 202 26.30 -6.25 -20.86
CA PRO A 202 27.73 -5.98 -21.05
C PRO A 202 28.15 -4.59 -20.50
N ARG A 203 29.34 -4.52 -19.86
CA ARG A 203 29.83 -3.33 -19.11
C ARG A 203 29.87 -2.04 -19.93
N SER A 204 30.00 -2.14 -21.25
CA SER A 204 30.06 -1.01 -22.19
C SER A 204 28.73 -0.25 -22.36
N GLN A 205 27.61 -0.78 -21.85
CA GLN A 205 26.27 -0.19 -22.03
C GLN A 205 25.56 0.19 -20.71
N ARG A 206 26.25 0.13 -19.55
CA ARG A 206 25.60 0.35 -18.25
C ARG A 206 25.64 1.81 -17.82
N SER A 207 24.46 2.38 -17.56
CA SER A 207 24.32 3.66 -16.87
C SER A 207 24.91 3.59 -15.45
N ILE A 208 25.22 4.75 -14.86
CA ILE A 208 25.76 4.85 -13.50
C ILE A 208 24.82 4.16 -12.49
N THR A 209 23.52 4.42 -12.59
CA THR A 209 22.48 3.78 -11.77
C THR A 209 22.49 2.26 -11.92
N MET A 210 22.62 1.74 -13.14
CA MET A 210 22.66 0.29 -13.36
C MET A 210 23.90 -0.35 -12.75
N ARG A 211 25.05 0.35 -12.68
CA ARG A 211 26.25 -0.17 -12.00
C ARG A 211 26.05 -0.32 -10.49
N VAL A 212 25.28 0.58 -9.87
CA VAL A 212 24.88 0.45 -8.46
C VAL A 212 23.99 -0.77 -8.30
N ILE A 213 22.92 -0.84 -9.09
CA ILE A 213 21.95 -1.95 -9.07
C ILE A 213 22.65 -3.30 -9.29
N ASP A 214 23.54 -3.41 -10.30
CA ASP A 214 24.31 -4.64 -10.56
C ASP A 214 25.06 -5.11 -9.32
N THR A 215 25.70 -4.19 -8.60
CA THR A 215 26.55 -4.52 -7.45
C THR A 215 25.69 -4.95 -6.28
N LEU A 216 24.50 -4.37 -6.11
CA LEU A 216 23.54 -4.78 -5.09
C LEU A 216 22.93 -6.16 -5.37
N PHE A 217 22.88 -6.60 -6.63
CA PHE A 217 22.36 -7.93 -7.00
C PHE A 217 23.43 -9.03 -7.06
N ASN A 218 24.68 -8.70 -7.40
CA ASN A 218 25.74 -9.69 -7.64
C ASN A 218 26.87 -9.64 -6.59
N GLY A 219 26.80 -8.68 -5.66
CA GLY A 219 27.85 -8.44 -4.68
C GLY A 219 29.18 -8.02 -5.31
N PHE A 220 30.27 -8.31 -4.61
CA PHE A 220 31.63 -7.90 -5.02
C PHE A 220 32.37 -8.90 -5.93
N GLY A 221 31.69 -9.95 -6.39
CA GLY A 221 32.25 -11.02 -7.23
C GLY A 221 33.11 -12.04 -6.47
N ASP A 222 33.89 -12.82 -7.20
CA ASP A 222 34.65 -13.98 -6.69
C ASP A 222 35.93 -13.61 -5.91
N GLU A 223 36.49 -14.60 -5.21
CA GLU A 223 37.41 -14.43 -4.07
C GLU A 223 38.62 -13.50 -4.31
N GLY A 224 39.12 -13.37 -5.54
CA GLY A 224 40.32 -12.59 -5.89
C GLY A 224 40.13 -11.11 -6.25
N GLY A 225 38.90 -10.60 -6.36
CA GLY A 225 38.62 -9.22 -6.82
C GLY A 225 37.82 -8.33 -5.85
N ARG A 226 37.33 -8.89 -4.73
CA ARG A 226 36.31 -8.26 -3.88
C ARG A 226 36.74 -6.93 -3.26
N ASN A 227 37.97 -6.82 -2.78
CA ASN A 227 38.45 -5.57 -2.16
C ASN A 227 38.55 -4.42 -3.16
N MET A 228 38.94 -4.73 -4.39
CA MET A 228 38.96 -3.77 -5.48
C MET A 228 37.54 -3.39 -5.92
N ALA A 229 36.62 -4.36 -5.91
CA ALA A 229 35.21 -4.11 -6.22
C ALA A 229 34.53 -3.25 -5.14
N LEU A 230 34.72 -3.57 -3.86
CA LEU A 230 34.29 -2.77 -2.71
C LEU A 230 34.79 -1.34 -2.83
N THR A 231 36.09 -1.16 -3.08
CA THR A 231 36.70 0.16 -3.24
C THR A 231 36.04 0.97 -4.36
N ARG A 232 35.83 0.35 -5.52
CA ARG A 232 35.18 0.99 -6.67
C ARG A 232 33.72 1.31 -6.40
N PHE A 233 33.02 0.44 -5.66
CA PHE A 233 31.62 0.63 -5.33
C PHE A 233 31.44 1.80 -4.36
N ILE A 234 32.25 1.89 -3.31
CA ILE A 234 32.21 3.04 -2.37
C ILE A 234 32.49 4.36 -3.13
N GLY A 235 33.51 4.37 -4.00
CA GLY A 235 33.79 5.54 -4.83
C GLY A 235 32.69 5.89 -5.82
N LEU A 236 31.91 4.91 -6.28
CA LEU A 236 30.74 5.13 -7.14
C LEU A 236 29.59 5.78 -6.35
N LEU A 237 29.33 5.34 -5.13
CA LEU A 237 28.27 5.88 -4.27
C LEU A 237 28.51 7.35 -3.91
N PHE A 238 29.76 7.71 -3.64
CA PHE A 238 30.16 9.11 -3.39
C PHE A 238 30.49 9.88 -4.67
N ASN A 239 30.24 9.33 -5.86
CA ASN A 239 30.44 10.10 -7.08
C ASN A 239 29.34 11.19 -7.22
N LYS A 240 29.67 12.33 -7.86
CA LYS A 240 28.72 13.45 -8.08
C LYS A 240 27.40 13.09 -8.77
N TRP A 241 27.34 11.95 -9.45
CA TRP A 241 26.13 11.50 -10.16
C TRP A 241 25.22 10.60 -9.32
N VAL A 242 25.74 10.01 -8.23
CA VAL A 242 24.95 9.19 -7.29
C VAL A 242 24.70 9.98 -6.01
N ASP A 243 25.76 10.59 -5.48
CA ASP A 243 25.73 11.55 -4.38
C ASP A 243 25.06 11.03 -3.09
N CYS A 244 25.34 9.79 -2.71
CA CYS A 244 24.86 9.24 -1.45
C CYS A 244 25.47 10.00 -0.26
N ASP A 245 24.66 10.27 0.75
CA ASP A 245 25.14 10.62 2.09
C ASP A 245 25.89 9.43 2.73
N LEU A 246 26.59 9.71 3.83
CA LEU A 246 27.46 8.74 4.50
C LEU A 246 26.70 7.49 4.98
N GLU A 247 25.50 7.68 5.55
CA GLU A 247 24.70 6.61 6.15
C GLU A 247 24.14 5.70 5.05
N THR A 248 23.50 6.29 4.03
CA THR A 248 22.98 5.56 2.87
C THR A 248 24.09 4.79 2.15
N ALA A 249 25.26 5.41 1.94
CA ALA A 249 26.37 4.74 1.27
C ALA A 249 26.88 3.52 2.05
N TYR A 250 26.91 3.61 3.37
CA TYR A 250 27.35 2.51 4.24
C TYR A 250 26.34 1.35 4.20
N GLU A 251 25.05 1.63 4.28
CA GLU A 251 24.00 0.62 4.18
C GLU A 251 24.04 -0.12 2.83
N LEU A 252 24.20 0.60 1.72
CA LEU A 252 24.30 0.00 0.39
C LEU A 252 25.51 -0.94 0.26
N VAL A 253 26.63 -0.61 0.92
CA VAL A 253 27.82 -1.47 1.00
C VAL A 253 27.53 -2.75 1.79
N GLN A 254 26.83 -2.64 2.92
CA GLN A 254 26.43 -3.80 3.72
C GLN A 254 25.48 -4.72 2.94
N ILE A 255 24.52 -4.14 2.21
CA ILE A 255 23.60 -4.89 1.34
C ILE A 255 24.38 -5.64 0.24
N ALA A 256 25.28 -4.96 -0.48
CA ALA A 256 26.12 -5.59 -1.51
C ALA A 256 27.02 -6.70 -0.93
N ASN A 257 27.54 -6.53 0.29
CA ASN A 257 28.32 -7.56 0.96
C ASN A 257 27.47 -8.78 1.32
N SER A 258 26.23 -8.56 1.80
CA SER A 258 25.32 -9.64 2.23
C SER A 258 24.94 -10.60 1.10
N VAL A 259 24.96 -10.11 -0.16
CA VAL A 259 24.70 -10.92 -1.36
C VAL A 259 25.97 -11.46 -2.03
N THR A 260 27.16 -11.17 -1.49
CA THR A 260 28.42 -11.69 -2.02
C THR A 260 28.63 -13.13 -1.56
N THR A 261 28.93 -14.08 -2.48
CA THR A 261 29.07 -15.53 -2.21
C THR A 261 29.90 -15.86 -0.96
N LYS A 262 30.97 -15.10 -0.74
CA LYS A 262 31.74 -15.10 0.50
C LYS A 262 31.86 -13.64 0.96
N PRO A 263 31.05 -13.20 1.93
CA PRO A 263 31.10 -11.83 2.42
C PRO A 263 32.48 -11.49 2.99
N LEU A 264 32.88 -10.23 2.85
CA LEU A 264 34.06 -9.70 3.54
C LEU A 264 33.74 -9.54 5.04
N PRO A 265 34.73 -9.75 5.94
CA PRO A 265 34.62 -9.41 7.34
C PRO A 265 34.21 -7.95 7.55
N ILE A 266 33.37 -7.69 8.55
CA ILE A 266 32.82 -6.36 8.84
C ILE A 266 33.96 -5.36 9.09
N ASP A 267 34.98 -5.77 9.84
CA ASP A 267 36.14 -4.94 10.15
C ASP A 267 36.98 -4.56 8.91
N GLU A 268 36.95 -5.37 7.84
CA GLU A 268 37.58 -5.03 6.56
C GLU A 268 36.74 -4.01 5.78
N ILE A 269 35.41 -4.12 5.85
CA ILE A 269 34.48 -3.17 5.25
C ILE A 269 34.60 -1.81 5.94
N ASP A 270 34.58 -1.79 7.27
CA ASP A 270 34.68 -0.56 8.08
C ASP A 270 35.96 0.20 7.75
N ARG A 271 37.09 -0.52 7.69
CA ARG A 271 38.40 0.03 7.35
C ARG A 271 38.40 0.62 5.94
N THR A 272 37.88 -0.12 4.96
CA THR A 272 37.87 0.30 3.55
C THR A 272 36.92 1.49 3.32
N PHE A 273 35.71 1.42 3.88
CA PHE A 273 34.70 2.47 3.82
C PHE A 273 35.20 3.77 4.43
N THR A 274 35.72 3.71 5.66
CA THR A 274 36.24 4.89 6.36
C THR A 274 37.38 5.54 5.57
N SER A 275 38.28 4.74 4.99
CA SER A 275 39.40 5.25 4.19
C SER A 275 38.93 6.03 2.96
N ILE A 276 37.99 5.46 2.20
CA ILE A 276 37.50 6.04 0.95
C ILE A 276 36.57 7.22 1.21
N ALA A 277 35.65 7.11 2.18
CA ALA A 277 34.78 8.22 2.56
C ALA A 277 35.62 9.44 2.94
N ARG A 278 36.64 9.28 3.80
CA ARG A 278 37.56 10.38 4.15
C ARG A 278 38.26 10.96 2.92
N ALA A 279 38.69 10.14 1.97
CA ALA A 279 39.35 10.60 0.76
C ALA A 279 38.40 11.38 -0.17
N GLU A 280 37.14 10.95 -0.31
CA GLU A 280 36.14 11.61 -1.16
C GLU A 280 35.62 12.91 -0.54
N TYR A 281 35.38 12.95 0.77
CA TYR A 281 35.00 14.19 1.46
C TYR A 281 36.09 15.27 1.40
N ARG A 282 37.38 14.89 1.43
CA ARG A 282 38.50 15.83 1.22
C ARG A 282 38.59 16.40 -0.19
N LYS A 283 37.99 15.76 -1.20
CA LYS A 283 37.94 16.27 -2.58
C LYS A 283 36.77 17.21 -2.83
N ARG A 284 35.76 17.18 -1.94
CA ARG A 284 34.50 17.93 -2.05
C ARG A 284 34.47 19.19 -1.19
N GLY A 285 35.29 19.25 -0.13
CA GLY A 285 35.63 20.50 0.58
C GLY A 285 36.81 21.20 -0.06
#